data_AF-A0A9C9X2Z1-F1
#
_entry.id   AF-A0A9C9X2Z1-F1
#
_cell.length_a   1.000
_cell.length_b   1.000
_cell.length_c   1.000
_cell.angle_alpha   90.00
_cell.angle_beta   90.00
_cell.angle_gamma   90.00
#
_symmetry.space_group_name_H-M   'P 1'
#
loop_
_entity.id
_entity.type
_entity.pdbx_description
1 polymer ?
#
loop_
_entity_poly.entity_id
_entity_poly.type
_entity_poly.pdbx_seq_one_letter_code
_entity_poly.pdbx_strand_id
1 'polypeptide(L)'
;QALARKFSFSDRLRYYWPEPKVKAALDLLLQNLSEVTIPLSLLSQYLPLQYRRIRQGKIRNSPVSLILDKIMEVTGSYAFATGANIPNVHSARLTDSPHT
;
A
#
# COMPACT_ATOMS: atom_id res chain seq x y z
N GLN A 1 -18.08 -12.08 -17.91
CA GLN A 1 -18.51 -11.49 -16.62
C GLN A 1 -17.41 -11.47 -15.53
N ALA A 2 -16.63 -12.53 -15.33
CA ALA A 2 -15.59 -12.56 -14.26
C ALA A 2 -14.48 -11.50 -14.42
N LEU A 3 -14.05 -11.22 -15.66
CA LEU A 3 -13.03 -10.21 -15.95
C LEU A 3 -13.45 -8.81 -15.48
N ALA A 4 -14.68 -8.40 -15.80
CA ALA A 4 -15.21 -7.09 -15.41
C ALA A 4 -15.32 -6.92 -13.90
N ARG A 5 -15.63 -7.99 -13.14
CA ARG A 5 -15.66 -7.93 -11.67
C ARG A 5 -14.29 -7.63 -11.05
N LYS A 6 -13.20 -8.02 -11.72
CA LYS A 6 -11.83 -7.86 -11.20
C LYS A 6 -11.13 -6.60 -11.71
N PHE A 7 -11.41 -6.19 -12.95
CA PHE A 7 -10.58 -5.21 -13.66
C PHE A 7 -11.36 -4.04 -14.28
N SER A 8 -12.69 -3.97 -14.12
CA SER A 8 -13.45 -2.84 -14.66
C SER A 8 -13.13 -1.55 -13.90
N PHE A 9 -12.94 -0.45 -14.64
CA PHE A 9 -12.75 0.89 -14.07
C PHE A 9 -13.96 1.40 -13.28
N SER A 10 -15.15 0.80 -13.44
CA SER A 10 -16.30 1.15 -12.61
C SER A 10 -16.17 0.70 -11.15
N ASP A 11 -15.20 -0.16 -10.84
CA ASP A 11 -14.86 -0.62 -9.50
C ASP A 11 -16.09 -1.03 -8.65
N ARG A 12 -16.98 -1.84 -9.23
CA ARG A 12 -18.18 -2.32 -8.51
C ARG A 12 -17.82 -3.28 -7.35
N LEU A 13 -16.59 -3.78 -7.31
CA LEU A 13 -16.09 -4.60 -6.22
C LEU A 13 -16.09 -3.85 -4.88
N ARG A 14 -15.94 -2.51 -4.90
CA ARG A 14 -15.88 -1.68 -3.69
C ARG A 14 -17.04 -1.89 -2.70
N TYR A 15 -18.22 -2.23 -3.22
CA TYR A 15 -19.42 -2.45 -2.40
C TYR A 15 -19.37 -3.73 -1.58
N TYR A 16 -18.46 -4.66 -1.90
CA TYR A 16 -18.31 -5.94 -1.21
C TYR A 16 -17.28 -5.90 -0.07
N TRP A 17 -16.45 -4.84 0.04
CA TRP A 17 -15.49 -4.71 1.15
C TRP A 17 -16.11 -4.82 2.56
N PRO A 18 -17.31 -4.28 2.82
CA PRO A 18 -17.96 -4.42 4.12
C PRO A 18 -18.51 -5.83 4.39
N GLU A 19 -18.58 -6.73 3.41
CA GLU A 19 -19.10 -8.08 3.65
C GLU A 19 -18.21 -8.82 4.66
N PRO A 20 -18.80 -9.43 5.71
CA PRO A 20 -18.02 -10.09 6.77
C PRO A 20 -17.06 -11.17 6.25
N LYS A 21 -17.48 -11.93 5.23
CA LYS A 21 -16.64 -12.97 4.61
C LYS A 21 -15.42 -12.37 3.89
N VAL A 22 -15.60 -11.24 3.21
CA VAL A 22 -14.52 -10.54 2.50
C VAL A 22 -13.55 -9.93 3.50
N LYS A 23 -14.06 -9.28 4.54
CA LYS A 23 -13.24 -8.72 5.62
C LYS A 23 -12.40 -9.80 6.32
N ALA A 24 -13.02 -10.93 6.70
CA ALA A 24 -12.31 -12.04 7.34
C ALA A 24 -11.21 -12.63 6.44
N ALA A 25 -11.49 -12.78 5.14
CA ALA A 25 -10.49 -13.25 4.18
C ALA A 25 -9.32 -12.26 4.01
N LEU A 26 -9.61 -10.96 3.98
CA LEU A 26 -8.57 -9.92 3.95
C LEU A 26 -7.72 -9.94 5.22
N ASP A 27 -8.36 -9.99 6.39
CA ASP A 27 -7.67 -10.01 7.68
C ASP A 27 -6.71 -11.22 7.78
N LEU A 28 -7.18 -12.41 7.38
CA LEU A 28 -6.34 -13.62 7.32
C LEU A 28 -5.17 -13.47 6.34
N LEU A 29 -5.40 -12.90 5.16
CA LEU A 29 -4.34 -12.66 4.19
C LEU A 29 -3.27 -11.71 4.73
N LEU A 30 -3.69 -10.60 5.35
CA LEU A 30 -2.78 -9.61 5.93
C LEU A 30 -1.98 -10.22 7.07
N GLN A 31 -2.59 -11.04 7.91
CA GLN A 31 -1.90 -11.77 8.97
C GLN A 31 -0.81 -12.69 8.41
N ASN A 32 -1.17 -13.57 7.48
CA ASN A 32 -0.22 -14.50 6.86
C ASN A 32 0.97 -13.77 6.21
N LEU A 33 0.70 -12.65 5.53
CA LEU A 33 1.74 -11.84 4.89
C LEU A 33 2.57 -11.01 5.88
N SER A 34 2.07 -10.78 7.09
CA SER A 34 2.82 -10.07 8.15
C SER A 34 3.83 -10.96 8.87
N GLU A 35 3.61 -12.28 8.85
CA GLU A 35 4.48 -13.28 9.48
C GLU A 35 5.67 -13.67 8.60
N VAL A 36 5.65 -13.31 7.31
CA VAL A 36 6.71 -13.62 6.35
C VAL A 36 7.33 -12.35 5.77
N THR A 37 8.63 -12.41 5.46
CA THR A 37 9.24 -11.36 4.64
C THR A 37 8.92 -11.63 3.18
N ILE A 38 8.16 -10.73 2.54
CA ILE A 38 7.76 -10.91 1.13
C ILE A 38 9.00 -10.83 0.23
N PRO A 39 9.29 -11.87 -0.59
CA PRO A 39 10.41 -11.87 -1.51
C PRO A 39 10.38 -10.68 -2.47
N LEU A 40 11.51 -9.98 -2.62
CA LEU A 40 11.62 -8.80 -3.47
C LEU A 40 11.36 -9.10 -4.96
N SER A 41 11.65 -10.32 -5.41
CA SER A 41 11.35 -10.76 -6.79
C SER A 41 9.85 -10.75 -7.07
N LEU A 42 9.03 -11.21 -6.12
CA LEU A 42 7.57 -11.19 -6.24
C LEU A 42 7.03 -9.76 -6.21
N LEU A 43 7.60 -8.89 -5.36
CA LEU A 43 7.23 -7.48 -5.37
C LEU A 43 7.60 -6.81 -6.70
N SER A 44 8.75 -7.14 -7.29
CA SER A 44 9.13 -6.63 -8.61
C SER A 44 8.13 -7.06 -9.69
N GLN A 45 7.57 -8.28 -9.60
CA GLN A 45 6.60 -8.82 -10.55
C GLN A 45 5.21 -8.18 -10.41
N TYR A 46 4.69 -8.05 -9.18
CA TYR A 46 3.29 -7.66 -8.94
C TYR A 46 3.11 -6.21 -8.49
N LEU A 47 4.11 -5.62 -7.85
CA LEU A 47 4.08 -4.26 -7.28
C LEU A 47 5.38 -3.49 -7.62
N PRO A 48 5.67 -3.26 -8.92
CA PRO A 48 6.99 -2.78 -9.36
C PRO A 48 7.37 -1.40 -8.81
N LEU A 49 6.40 -0.51 -8.58
CA LEU A 49 6.67 0.81 -8.00
C LEU A 49 7.03 0.71 -6.51
N GLN A 50 6.27 -0.08 -5.75
CA GLN A 50 6.51 -0.32 -4.33
C GLN A 50 7.86 -1.02 -4.13
N TYR A 51 8.22 -1.97 -5.00
CA TYR A 51 9.54 -2.59 -5.00
C TYR A 51 10.66 -1.54 -5.09
N ARG A 52 10.56 -0.58 -6.02
CA ARG A 52 11.55 0.53 -6.13
C ARG A 52 11.58 1.38 -4.86
N ARG A 53 10.43 1.66 -4.25
CA ARG A 53 10.34 2.46 -3.01
C ARG A 53 10.93 1.72 -1.80
N ILE A 54 10.73 0.40 -1.68
CA ILE A 54 11.35 -0.46 -0.66
C ILE A 54 12.87 -0.48 -0.84
N ARG A 55 13.34 -0.71 -2.08
CA ARG A 55 14.76 -0.66 -2.45
C ARG A 55 15.43 0.67 -2.07
N GLN A 56 14.67 1.78 -2.10
CA GLN A 56 15.12 3.12 -1.72
C GLN A 56 14.95 3.43 -0.22
N GLY A 57 14.46 2.49 0.59
CA GLY A 57 14.19 2.70 2.01
C GLY A 57 13.02 3.64 2.31
N LYS A 58 12.19 3.98 1.32
CA LYS A 58 11.09 4.96 1.47
C LYS A 58 9.86 4.39 2.14
N ILE A 59 9.62 3.08 1.98
CA ILE A 59 8.49 2.36 2.60
C ILE A 59 8.98 1.03 3.15
N ARG A 60 8.24 0.47 4.12
CA ARG A 60 8.56 -0.83 4.72
C ARG A 60 8.03 -1.96 3.84
N ASN A 61 8.72 -3.10 3.85
CA ASN A 61 8.22 -4.34 3.24
C ASN A 61 7.18 -5.00 4.16
N SER A 62 6.02 -4.37 4.32
CA SER A 62 4.88 -4.92 5.06
C SER A 62 3.59 -4.76 4.25
N PRO A 63 2.64 -5.70 4.36
CA PRO A 63 1.43 -5.68 3.52
C PRO A 63 0.62 -4.39 3.68
N VAL A 64 0.50 -3.87 4.90
CA VAL A 64 -0.20 -2.60 5.16
C VAL A 64 0.53 -1.41 4.54
N SER A 65 1.87 -1.36 4.63
CA SER A 65 2.66 -0.28 4.03
C SER A 65 2.56 -0.28 2.51
N LEU A 66 2.50 -1.46 1.89
CA LEU A 66 2.33 -1.62 0.44
C LEU A 66 0.97 -1.10 -0.04
N ILE A 67 -0.11 -1.42 0.69
CA ILE A 67 -1.46 -0.96 0.36
C ILE A 67 -1.55 0.56 0.46
N LEU A 68 -1.09 1.13 1.58
CA LEU A 68 -1.11 2.58 1.77
C LEU A 68 -0.29 3.31 0.71
N ASP A 69 0.89 2.81 0.37
CA ASP A 69 1.73 3.39 -0.68
C ASP A 69 1.06 3.38 -2.06
N LYS A 70 0.27 2.34 -2.35
CA LYS A 70 -0.50 2.27 -3.60
C LYS A 70 -1.65 3.28 -3.64
N ILE A 71 -2.33 3.50 -2.52
CA ILE A 71 -3.36 4.53 -2.40
C ILE A 71 -2.73 5.92 -2.56
N MET A 72 -1.59 6.15 -1.89
CA MET A 72 -0.85 7.41 -1.94
C MET A 72 -0.36 7.79 -3.35
N GLU A 73 -0.11 6.81 -4.22
CA GLU A 73 0.21 7.06 -5.63
C GLU A 73 -0.90 7.83 -6.35
N VAL A 74 -2.16 7.44 -6.11
CA VAL A 74 -3.31 8.10 -6.71
C VAL A 74 -3.54 9.46 -6.05
N THR A 75 -3.63 9.50 -4.73
CA THR A 75 -3.93 10.74 -4.00
C THR A 75 -2.82 11.79 -4.14
N GLY A 76 -1.57 11.37 -4.33
CA GLY A 76 -0.44 12.25 -4.58
C GLY A 76 -0.58 13.06 -5.88
N SER A 77 -1.20 12.48 -6.91
CA SER A 77 -1.48 13.20 -8.17
C SER A 77 -2.47 14.33 -7.95
N TYR A 78 -3.51 14.09 -7.13
CA TYR A 78 -4.48 15.12 -6.76
C TYR A 78 -3.85 16.20 -5.89
N ALA A 79 -3.04 15.81 -4.90
CA ALA A 79 -2.34 16.74 -4.03
C ALA A 79 -1.40 17.68 -4.81
N PHE A 80 -0.67 17.14 -5.78
CA PHE A 80 0.17 17.91 -6.68
C PHE A 80 -0.66 18.92 -7.49
N ALA A 81 -1.80 18.47 -8.05
CA ALA A 81 -2.66 19.33 -8.86
C ALA A 81 -3.33 20.45 -8.04
N THR A 82 -3.61 20.22 -6.75
CA THR A 82 -4.26 21.21 -5.87
C THR A 82 -3.29 22.09 -5.10
N GLY A 83 -1.97 21.89 -5.27
CA GLY A 83 -0.94 22.62 -4.51
C GLY A 83 -0.91 22.26 -3.01
N ALA A 84 -1.61 21.20 -2.61
CA ALA A 84 -1.53 20.68 -1.25
C ALA A 84 -0.19 19.96 -1.08
N ASN A 85 0.77 20.62 -0.44
CA ASN A 85 2.01 19.97 -0.03
C ASN A 85 1.68 18.98 1.09
N ILE A 86 1.33 17.74 0.77
CA ILE A 86 1.14 16.70 1.77
C ILE A 86 2.54 16.30 2.26
N PRO A 87 2.93 16.64 3.49
CA PRO A 87 4.21 16.21 4.02
C PRO A 87 4.23 14.68 4.05
N ASN A 88 5.26 14.09 3.45
CA ASN A 88 5.48 12.66 3.46
C ASN A 88 5.49 12.16 4.92
N VAL A 89 4.47 11.40 5.32
CA VAL A 89 4.27 10.90 6.68
C VAL A 89 5.35 9.91 7.15
N HIS A 90 6.36 9.63 6.31
CA HIS A 90 7.52 8.82 6.64
C HIS A 90 8.77 9.61 7.06
N SER A 91 8.71 10.95 7.10
CA SER A 91 9.84 11.79 7.55
C SER A 91 9.99 11.89 9.08
N ALA A 92 9.02 11.40 9.87
CA ALA A 92 8.93 11.69 11.31
C ALA A 92 9.57 10.65 12.25
N ARG A 93 10.59 9.90 11.81
CA ARG A 93 11.30 8.95 12.70
C ARG A 93 12.83 8.93 12.53
N LEU A 94 13.47 10.11 12.55
CA LEU A 94 14.94 10.20 12.63
C LEU A 94 15.47 11.30 13.58
N THR A 95 14.64 11.87 14.46
CA THR A 95 15.14 12.80 15.49
C THR A 95 14.70 12.34 16.88
N ASP A 96 15.24 11.23 17.35
CA ASP A 96 15.36 10.96 18.79
C ASP A 96 16.65 10.18 19.01
N SER A 97 17.73 10.91 19.31
CA SER A 97 18.90 10.37 19.98
C SER A 97 19.40 11.42 20.98
N PRO A 98 19.39 11.13 22.29
CA PRO A 98 19.95 12.00 23.30
C PRO A 98 21.43 11.69 23.44
N HIS A 99 22.28 12.52 22.84
CA HIS A 99 23.68 12.62 23.22
C HIS A 99 24.08 14.08 23.34
N THR A 100 23.74 14.67 24.49
CA THR A 100 24.62 15.52 25.31
C THR A 100 24.17 15.36 26.75
#